data_AF-A0A4Y2JAV5-F1
#
_entry.id   AF-A0A4Y2JAV5-F1
#
_cell.length_a   1.000
_cell.length_b   1.000
_cell.length_c   1.000
_cell.angle_alpha   90.00
_cell.angle_beta   90.00
_cell.angle_gamma   90.00
#
_symmetry.space_group_name_H-M   'P 1'
#
loop_
_entity.id
_entity.type
_entity.pdbx_description
1 polymer ?
#
loop_
_entity_poly.entity_id
_entity_poly.type
_entity_poly.pdbx_seq_one_letter_code
_entity_poly.pdbx_strand_id
1 'polypeptide(L)'
;MQTSELPALWEQTQGCPQGSCSGPAFWNIVADEILSVQWPQGVHLQAFADDFAFIVTDNTREGLRKLSKLALDKFKEWADKK
;
A
#
# COMPACT_ATOMS: atom_id res chain seq x y z
N MET A 1 -25.46 -35.81 12.07
CA MET A 1 -24.87 -34.46 11.91
C MET A 1 -24.01 -34.55 10.66
N GLN A 2 -24.52 -34.08 9.52
CA GLN A 2 -23.91 -34.32 8.20
C GLN A 2 -23.05 -33.10 7.87
N THR A 3 -21.74 -33.24 7.96
CA THR A 3 -20.79 -32.26 7.44
C THR A 3 -20.80 -32.36 5.92
N SER A 4 -21.21 -31.28 5.26
CA SER A 4 -21.10 -31.15 3.80
C SER A 4 -19.62 -31.11 3.41
N GLU A 5 -19.07 -32.24 3.00
CA GLU A 5 -17.65 -32.43 2.61
C GLU A 5 -17.29 -31.86 1.23
N LEU A 6 -17.80 -30.67 0.89
CA LEU A 6 -17.37 -29.98 -0.33
C LEU A 6 -16.52 -28.76 0.03
N PRO A 7 -15.46 -28.46 -0.75
CA PRO A 7 -14.73 -27.21 -0.61
C PRO A 7 -15.73 -26.05 -0.67
N ALA A 8 -15.64 -25.14 0.28
CA ALA A 8 -16.42 -23.93 0.23
C ALA A 8 -15.99 -23.15 -1.03
N LEU A 9 -16.87 -23.06 -2.02
CA LEU A 9 -16.61 -22.32 -3.26
C LEU A 9 -17.13 -20.90 -3.10
N TRP A 10 -16.20 -19.95 -2.99
CA TRP A 10 -16.49 -18.53 -2.85
C TRP A 10 -15.84 -17.82 -4.03
N GLU A 11 -16.60 -17.00 -4.74
CA GLU A 11 -16.07 -16.21 -5.84
C GLU A 11 -15.28 -15.03 -5.28
N GLN A 12 -14.00 -14.90 -5.69
CA GLN A 12 -13.17 -13.76 -5.36
C GLN A 12 -12.91 -12.94 -6.63
N THR A 13 -13.61 -11.82 -6.77
CA THR A 13 -13.55 -10.95 -7.95
C THR A 13 -12.49 -9.85 -7.84
N GLN A 14 -11.91 -9.64 -6.65
CA GLN A 14 -10.85 -8.65 -6.40
C GLN A 14 -9.73 -9.21 -5.54
N GLY A 15 -8.52 -8.68 -5.75
CA GLY A 15 -7.31 -9.10 -5.06
C GLY A 15 -6.74 -10.42 -5.58
N CYS A 16 -5.81 -11.00 -4.83
CA CYS A 16 -5.17 -12.27 -5.15
C CYS A 16 -5.31 -13.23 -3.96
N PRO A 17 -5.47 -14.55 -4.18
CA PRO A 17 -5.43 -15.51 -3.09
C PRO A 17 -4.10 -15.44 -2.35
N GLN A 18 -4.14 -15.51 -1.01
CA GLN A 18 -2.91 -15.56 -0.22
C GLN A 18 -2.08 -16.79 -0.60
N GLY A 19 -0.78 -16.61 -0.78
CA GLY A 19 0.13 -17.67 -1.25
C GLY A 19 0.14 -17.87 -2.77
N SER A 20 -0.61 -17.06 -3.52
CA SER A 20 -0.49 -17.02 -4.98
C SER A 20 0.90 -16.56 -5.41
N CYS A 21 1.52 -17.28 -6.34
CA CYS A 21 2.81 -16.92 -6.92
C CYS A 21 2.78 -15.59 -7.69
N SER A 22 1.61 -15.20 -8.22
CA SER A 22 1.43 -13.95 -8.94
C SER A 22 1.06 -12.77 -8.04
N GLY A 23 0.73 -13.01 -6.76
CA GLY A 23 0.36 -11.97 -5.80
C GLY A 23 1.37 -10.82 -5.73
N PRO A 24 2.68 -11.10 -5.54
CA PRO A 24 3.70 -10.05 -5.51
C PRO A 24 3.81 -9.23 -6.80
N ALA A 25 3.61 -9.86 -7.96
CA ALA A 25 3.64 -9.15 -9.24
C ALA A 25 2.45 -8.19 -9.38
N PHE A 26 1.25 -8.62 -8.98
CA PHE A 26 0.06 -7.75 -8.98
C PHE A 26 0.19 -6.63 -7.95
N TRP A 27 0.73 -6.91 -6.77
CA TRP A 27 1.00 -5.89 -5.77
C TRP A 27 1.95 -4.80 -6.32
N ASN A 28 3.04 -5.20 -6.97
CA ASN A 28 3.97 -4.26 -7.60
C ASN A 28 3.28 -3.36 -8.62
N ILE A 29 2.36 -3.89 -9.44
CA ILE A 29 1.61 -3.08 -10.42
C ILE A 29 0.72 -2.04 -9.72
N VAL A 30 0.06 -2.42 -8.62
CA VAL A 30 -0.76 -1.48 -7.84
C VAL A 30 0.11 -0.43 -7.15
N ALA A 31 1.23 -0.84 -6.56
CA ALA A 31 2.16 0.03 -5.85
C ALA A 31 2.92 1.01 -6.76
N ASP A 32 3.19 0.64 -8.03
CA ASP A 32 3.96 1.44 -8.98
C ASP A 32 3.39 2.86 -9.16
N GLU A 33 2.06 2.99 -9.13
CA GLU A 33 1.40 4.29 -9.26
C GLU A 33 1.77 5.25 -8.13
N ILE A 34 1.75 4.78 -6.87
CA ILE A 34 2.07 5.64 -5.72
C ILE A 34 3.57 5.88 -5.56
N LEU A 35 4.41 4.95 -6.03
CA LEU A 35 5.86 5.11 -6.08
C LEU A 35 6.29 6.13 -7.14
N SER A 36 5.52 6.27 -8.22
CA SER A 36 5.76 7.26 -9.28
C SER A 36 5.32 8.69 -8.93
N VAL A 37 4.61 8.87 -7.81
CA VAL A 37 4.21 10.20 -7.33
C VAL A 37 5.44 11.01 -6.95
N GLN A 38 5.49 12.27 -7.40
CA GLN A 38 6.48 13.22 -6.91
C GLN A 38 6.20 13.59 -5.45
N TRP A 39 7.12 13.23 -4.57
CA TRP A 39 7.08 13.56 -3.15
C TRP A 39 7.78 14.89 -2.88
N PRO A 40 7.32 15.67 -1.88
CA PRO A 40 8.02 16.88 -1.46
C PRO A 40 9.47 16.59 -1.06
N GLN A 41 10.33 17.61 -1.15
CA GLN A 41 11.70 17.49 -0.66
C GLN A 41 11.72 17.02 0.80
N GLY A 42 12.61 16.07 1.10
CA GLY A 42 12.72 15.49 2.43
C GLY A 42 11.75 14.34 2.70
N VAL A 43 10.89 13.97 1.74
CA VAL A 43 10.03 12.78 1.79
C VAL A 43 10.48 11.76 0.76
N HIS A 44 10.69 10.52 1.20
CA HIS A 44 10.92 9.37 0.33
C HIS A 44 9.95 8.25 0.71
N LEU A 45 9.35 7.62 -0.29
CA LEU A 45 8.47 6.47 -0.12
C LEU A 45 9.16 5.23 -0.69
N GLN A 46 9.25 4.19 0.13
CA GLN A 46 9.77 2.88 -0.25
C GLN A 46 8.68 1.83 -0.11
N ALA A 47 8.60 0.93 -1.07
CA ALA A 47 7.75 -0.26 -1.05
C ALA A 47 8.57 -1.51 -0.72
N PHE A 48 8.04 -2.43 0.08
CA PHE A 48 8.64 -3.75 0.30
C PHE A 48 7.58 -4.78 0.69
N ALA A 49 7.56 -5.93 0.00
CA ALA A 49 6.53 -6.95 0.16
C ALA A 49 5.13 -6.32 0.02
N ASP A 50 4.29 -6.37 1.04
CA ASP A 50 2.95 -5.75 1.03
C ASP A 50 2.91 -4.39 1.75
N ASP A 51 4.07 -3.88 2.19
CA ASP A 51 4.19 -2.71 3.05
C ASP A 51 4.80 -1.48 2.35
N PHE A 52 4.51 -0.31 2.91
CA PHE A 52 5.10 0.96 2.52
C PHE A 52 5.80 1.61 3.72
N ALA A 53 6.96 2.23 3.47
CA ALA A 53 7.74 2.97 4.44
C ALA A 53 8.01 4.39 3.96
N PHE A 54 7.65 5.38 4.79
CA PHE A 54 8.03 6.77 4.58
C PHE A 54 9.28 7.12 5.37
N ILE A 55 10.26 7.70 4.69
CA ILE A 55 11.42 8.36 5.29
C ILE A 55 11.18 9.87 5.15
N VAL A 56 11.02 10.55 6.27
CA VAL A 56 10.73 12.00 6.33
C VAL A 56 11.84 12.71 7.09
N THR A 57 12.38 13.77 6.51
CA THR A 57 13.51 14.54 7.04
C THR A 57 13.20 16.03 7.03
N ASP A 58 13.47 16.68 8.16
CA ASP A 58 13.38 18.13 8.35
C ASP A 58 14.27 18.52 9.54
N ASN A 59 14.77 19.76 9.57
CA ASN A 59 15.65 20.26 10.63
C ASN A 59 14.89 20.62 11.92
N THR A 60 13.56 20.61 11.88
CA THR A 60 12.71 20.96 13.01
C THR A 60 11.67 19.89 13.28
N ARG A 61 11.31 19.72 14.56
CA ARG A 61 10.22 18.81 14.95
C ARG A 61 8.89 19.22 14.32
N GLU A 62 8.62 20.52 14.22
CA GLU A 62 7.38 21.00 13.64
C GLU A 62 7.34 20.80 12.11
N GLY A 63 8.46 21.02 11.43
CA GLY A 63 8.60 20.72 10.00
C GLY A 63 8.41 19.23 9.72
N LEU A 64 9.05 18.35 10.49
CA LEU A 64 8.82 16.89 10.42
C LEU A 64 7.33 16.56 10.56
N ARG A 65 6.65 17.10 11.59
CA ARG A 65 5.22 16.84 11.80
C ARG A 65 4.37 17.29 10.60
N LYS A 66 4.63 18.49 10.08
CA LYS A 66 3.88 19.05 8.92
C LYS A 66 4.13 18.23 7.66
N LEU A 67 5.40 17.89 7.40
CA LEU A 67 5.82 17.16 6.22
C LEU A 67 5.30 15.70 6.23
N SER A 68 5.37 15.02 7.37
CA SER A 68 4.78 13.68 7.55
C SER A 68 3.26 13.71 7.36
N LYS A 69 2.57 14.72 7.90
CA LYS A 69 1.12 14.85 7.70
C LYS A 69 0.79 15.07 6.22
N LEU A 70 1.52 15.95 5.53
CA LEU A 70 1.33 16.17 4.10
C LEU A 70 1.54 14.89 3.28
N ALA A 71 2.58 14.12 3.59
CA ALA A 71 2.86 12.85 2.92
C ALA A 71 1.72 11.83 3.14
N LEU A 72 1.24 11.68 4.37
CA LEU A 72 0.15 10.78 4.72
C LEU A 72 -1.19 11.20 4.10
N ASP A 73 -1.52 12.50 4.11
CA ASP A 73 -2.76 13.01 3.52
C ASP A 73 -2.75 12.73 1.99
N LYS A 74 -1.63 12.96 1.31
CA LYS A 74 -1.47 12.64 -0.13
C LYS A 74 -1.53 11.14 -0.42
N PHE A 75 -0.89 10.33 0.42
CA PHE A 75 -0.96 8.86 0.29
C PHE A 75 -2.39 8.35 0.47
N LYS A 76 -3.13 8.92 1.43
CA LYS A 76 -4.53 8.61 1.66
C LYS A 76 -5.40 8.96 0.46
N GLU A 77 -5.21 10.13 -0.15
CA GLU A 77 -5.95 10.52 -1.36
C GLU A 77 -5.75 9.56 -2.53
N TRP A 78 -4.58 8.92 -2.64
CA TRP A 78 -4.35 7.85 -3.60
C TRP A 78 -5.06 6.56 -3.18
N ALA A 79 -4.93 6.16 -1.92
CA ALA A 79 -5.55 4.94 -1.40
C ALA A 79 -7.08 4.96 -1.52
N ASP A 80 -7.72 6.12 -1.27
CA ASP A 80 -9.17 6.30 -1.38
C ASP A 80 -9.68 6.24 -2.84
N LYS A 81 -8.80 6.31 -3.85
CA LYS A 81 -9.14 6.17 -5.27
C LYS A 81 -9.01 4.74 -5.79
N LYS A 82 -8.45 3.83 -4.99
CA LYS A 82 -8.31 2.41 -5.31
C LYS A 82 -9.50 1.62 -4.80
#